data_AF-A0A486P9S4-F1
#
_entry.id   AF-A0A486P9S4-F1
#
_cell.length_a   1.000
_cell.length_b   1.000
_cell.length_c   1.000
_cell.angle_alpha   90.00
_cell.angle_beta   90.00
_cell.angle_gamma   90.00
#
_symmetry.space_group_name_H-M   'P 1'
#
loop_
_entity.id
_entity.type
_entity.pdbx_description
1 polymer ?
#
loop_
_entity_poly.entity_id
_entity_poly.type
_entity_poly.pdbx_seq_one_letter_code
_entity_poly.pdbx_strand_id
1 'polypeptide(L)' 'MQLTEQTQTANGTLCRYSNSMYDFMYKTNSKHCPNVKTFSTEDK' A
#
# COMPACT_ATOMS: atom_id res chain seq x y z
N MET A 1 -0.91 -6.99 -5.13
CA MET A 1 -1.38 -7.05 -3.73
C MET A 1 -2.60 -6.17 -3.57
N GLN A 2 -3.51 -6.50 -2.66
CA GLN A 2 -4.78 -5.80 -2.47
C GLN A 2 -4.69 -4.82 -1.31
N LEU A 3 -5.30 -3.65 -1.46
CA LEU A 3 -5.42 -2.66 -0.40
C LEU A 3 -6.30 -3.23 0.71
N THR A 4 -5.74 -3.39 1.90
CA THR A 4 -6.45 -3.87 3.08
C THR A 4 -6.77 -2.75 4.05
N GLU A 5 -5.97 -1.69 4.05
CA GLU A 5 -6.17 -0.54 4.94
C GLU A 5 -5.68 0.75 4.29
N GLN A 6 -6.37 1.86 4.54
CA GLN A 6 -5.88 3.19 4.20
C GLN A 6 -6.14 4.15 5.35
N THR A 7 -5.11 4.89 5.74
CA THR A 7 -5.15 5.84 6.84
C THR A 7 -4.67 7.17 6.34
N GLN A 8 -5.53 8.18 6.41
CA GLN A 8 -5.17 9.54 6.04
C GLN A 8 -4.40 10.19 7.20
N THR A 9 -3.19 10.65 6.92
CA THR A 9 -2.32 11.33 7.89
C THR A 9 -2.10 12.78 7.46
N ALA A 10 -1.63 13.63 8.37
CA ALA A 10 -1.30 15.03 8.06
C ALA A 10 -0.29 15.17 6.90
N ASN A 11 0.52 14.14 6.66
CA ASN A 11 1.59 14.11 5.66
C ASN A 11 1.29 13.15 4.49
N GLY A 12 0.02 12.97 4.14
CA GLY A 12 -0.43 12.09 3.06
C GLY A 12 -1.19 10.85 3.55
N THR A 13 -1.51 9.94 2.64
CA THR A 13 -2.23 8.70 2.93
C THR A 13 -1.26 7.53 3.06
N LEU A 14 -1.38 6.80 4.17
CA LEU A 14 -0.70 5.53 4.37
C LEU A 14 -1.62 4.41 3.89
N CYS A 15 -1.14 3.61 2.96
CA CYS A 15 -1.85 2.49 2.35
C CYS A 15 -1.19 1.18 2.78
N ARG A 16 -1.93 0.24 3.34
CA ARG A 16 -1.46 -1.13 3.58
C ARG A 16 -1.99 -2.06 2.50
N TYR A 17 -1.07 -2.76 1.84
CA TYR A 17 -1.36 -3.78 0.85
C TYR A 17 -0.93 -5.12 1.37
N SER A 18 -1.85 -6.07 1.42
CA SER A 18 -1.58 -7.39 1.96
C SER A 18 -2.04 -8.48 0.98
N ASN A 19 -1.40 -9.63 1.08
CA ASN A 19 -1.81 -10.89 0.47
C ASN A 19 -1.41 -12.03 1.41
N SER A 20 -1.79 -13.27 1.12
CA SER A 20 -1.54 -14.43 1.99
C SER A 20 -0.08 -14.69 2.37
N MET A 21 0.90 -14.08 1.69
CA MET A 21 2.33 -14.27 1.94
C MET A 21 3.08 -12.96 2.26
N TYR A 22 2.48 -11.79 2.00
CA TYR A 22 3.21 -10.52 2.03
C TYR A 22 2.35 -9.39 2.55
N ASP A 23 2.94 -8.51 3.35
CA ASP A 23 2.34 -7.27 3.82
C ASP A 23 3.27 -6.09 3.51
N PHE A 24 2.73 -5.06 2.87
CA PHE A 24 3.47 -3.89 2.42
C PHE A 24 2.74 -2.61 2.82
N MET A 25 3.46 -1.72 3.50
CA MET A 25 3.00 -0.36 3.75
C MET A 25 3.59 0.60 2.72
N TYR A 26 2.74 1.43 2.13
CA TYR A 26 3.10 2.41 1.12
C TYR A 26 2.50 3.77 1.48
N LYS A 27 3.35 4.78 1.64
CA LYS A 27 2.93 6.15 1.90
C LYS A 27 2.86 6.92 0.58
N THR A 28 1.75 7.60 0.34
CA THR A 28 1.55 8.46 -0.83
C THR A 28 0.94 9.79 -0.42
N ASN A 29 1.25 10.86 -1.14
CA ASN A 29 0.56 12.15 -0.97
C ASN A 29 -0.81 12.19 -1.67
N SER A 30 -1.19 11.11 -2.35
CA SER A 30 -2.51 10.99 -2.98
C SER A 30 -3.62 10.88 -1.92
N LYS A 31 -4.79 11.44 -2.22
CA LYS A 31 -5.99 11.31 -1.34
C LYS A 31 -6.51 9.88 -1.25
N HIS A 32 -6.31 9.08 -2.30
CA HIS A 32 -6.80 7.71 -2.40
C HIS A 32 -5.69 6.75 -2.82
N CYS A 33 -5.68 5.59 -2.18
CA CYS A 33 -4.83 4.47 -2.55
C CYS A 33 -5.49 3.70 -3.69
N PRO A 34 -4.74 3.24 -4.72
CA PRO A 34 -5.30 2.28 -5.67
C PRO A 34 -5.70 0.98 -4.95
N ASN A 35 -6.79 0.35 -5.38
CA ASN A 35 -7.28 -0.90 -4.76
C ASN A 35 -6.28 -2.05 -4.91
N VAL A 36 -5.50 -2.05 -5.99
CA VAL A 36 -4.48 -3.06 -6.28
C VAL A 36 -3.20 -2.34 -6.63
N LYS A 37 -2.11 -2.77 -6.01
CA LYS A 37 -0.77 -2.31 -6.34
C LYS A 37 0.18 -3.49 -6.46
N THR A 38 0.98 -3.47 -7.53
CA THR A 38 2.06 -4.43 -7.73
C THR A 38 3.32 -3.80 -7.16
N PHE A 39 4.01 -4.55 -6.31
CA PHE A 39 5.31 -4.17 -5.80
C PHE A 39 6.28 -5.17 -6.41
N SER A 40 7.30 -4.68 -7.10
CA SER A 40 8.36 -5.54 -7.60
C SER A 40 9.11 -6.09 -6.40
N THR A 41 8.88 -7.37 -6.08
CA THR A 41 9.76 -8.14 -5.21
C THR A 41 10.90 -8.60 -6.09
N GLU A 42 11.94 -7.78 -6.24
CA GLU A 42 13.20 -8.25 -6.81
C GLU A 42 13.77 -9.31 -5.85
N ASP A 43 13.50 -10.58 -6.17
CA ASP A 43 14.18 -11.74 -5.60
C ASP A 43 15.60 -11.74 -6.18
N LYS A 44 16.60 -11.35 -5.38
CA LYS A 44 18.01 -11.41 -5.77
C LYS A 44 18.73 -12.47 -4.95
#